data_AF-A0AAU3R147-F1
#
_entry.id   AF-A0AAU3R147-F1
#
_cell.length_a   1.000
_cell.length_b   1.000
_cell.length_c   1.000
_cell.angle_alpha   90.00
_cell.angle_beta   90.00
_cell.angle_gamma   90.00
#
_symmetry.space_group_name_H-M   'P 1'
#
loop_
_entity.id
_entity.type
_entity.pdbx_description
1 polymer ?
#
loop_
_entity_poly.entity_id
_entity_poly.type
_entity_poly.pdbx_seq_one_letter_code
_entity_poly.pdbx_strand_id
1 'polypeptide(L)'
;MKRLRTAMTAAAGAAALISVTGCSESREYALPDGICGVAVDPALIAPLLPPGAKLEQSTYAARPHAPRCELTVDKNTVLTVKGDVTTADEDVIGGIGQRLASSGDPAQIDVGDAARVADSMAVAVARCTYEGKPSQFVVEIYPPIKASDVPARREALTRLMTVYFPAAQKAVGCAS
;
A
#
# COMPACT_ATOMS: atom_id res chain seq x y z
N MET A 1 30.40 -72.83 -30.09
CA MET A 1 30.54 -72.59 -31.54
C MET A 1 29.94 -71.22 -31.87
N LYS A 2 30.75 -70.29 -32.39
CA LYS A 2 30.44 -69.14 -33.29
C LYS A 2 29.02 -68.52 -33.20
N ARG A 3 28.80 -67.22 -32.99
CA ARG A 3 29.45 -66.05 -33.63
C ARG A 3 29.27 -64.76 -32.83
N LEU A 4 30.35 -63.98 -32.71
CA LEU A 4 30.34 -62.54 -32.44
C LEU A 4 29.65 -61.79 -33.58
N ARG A 5 28.84 -60.78 -33.23
CA ARG A 5 28.74 -59.52 -34.00
C ARG A 5 28.56 -58.34 -33.04
N THR A 6 29.61 -57.52 -33.01
CA THR A 6 29.71 -56.20 -32.40
C THR A 6 28.73 -55.24 -33.08
N ALA A 7 28.00 -54.46 -32.29
CA ALA A 7 27.52 -53.13 -32.70
C ALA A 7 27.57 -52.22 -31.48
N MET A 8 28.54 -51.32 -31.51
CA MET A 8 28.82 -50.29 -30.52
C MET A 8 27.93 -49.09 -30.86
N THR A 9 26.91 -48.83 -30.05
CA THR A 9 26.12 -47.59 -30.12
C THR A 9 26.30 -46.82 -28.81
N ALA A 10 27.23 -45.88 -28.84
CA ALA A 10 27.28 -44.78 -27.90
C ALA A 10 26.13 -43.80 -28.24
N ALA A 11 25.25 -43.53 -27.28
CA ALA A 11 24.36 -42.37 -27.33
C ALA A 11 24.27 -41.80 -25.92
N ALA A 12 24.86 -40.62 -25.77
CA ALA A 12 24.98 -39.86 -24.55
C ALA A 12 23.65 -39.20 -24.17
N GLY A 13 23.39 -39.18 -22.86
CA GLY A 13 22.85 -38.05 -22.08
C GLY A 13 21.63 -37.28 -22.59
N ALA A 14 20.52 -37.39 -21.86
CA ALA A 14 19.63 -36.26 -21.60
C ALA A 14 19.00 -36.43 -20.21
N ALA A 15 19.64 -35.87 -19.19
CA ALA A 15 18.99 -35.65 -17.90
C ALA A 15 17.93 -34.55 -18.10
N ALA A 16 16.66 -34.93 -18.04
CA ALA A 16 15.55 -33.99 -18.04
C ALA A 16 15.53 -33.26 -16.70
N LEU A 17 16.11 -32.06 -16.66
CA LEU A 17 15.94 -31.13 -15.55
C LEU A 17 14.52 -30.59 -15.60
N ILE A 18 13.72 -30.98 -14.61
CA ILE A 18 12.40 -30.44 -14.32
C ILE A 18 12.61 -29.03 -13.76
N SER A 19 12.56 -28.01 -14.61
CA SER A 19 12.49 -26.62 -14.17
C SER A 19 11.04 -26.31 -13.80
N VAL A 20 10.72 -26.40 -12.51
CA VAL A 20 9.52 -25.78 -11.93
C VAL A 20 9.78 -24.27 -11.93
N THR A 21 9.42 -23.59 -13.01
CA THR A 21 9.27 -22.13 -12.97
C THR A 21 7.99 -21.85 -12.19
N GLY A 22 8.12 -21.71 -10.86
CA GLY A 22 7.13 -20.95 -10.11
C GLY A 22 7.11 -19.55 -10.71
N CYS A 23 6.07 -19.21 -11.46
CA CYS A 23 5.84 -17.86 -11.94
C CYS A 23 5.63 -16.97 -10.70
N SER A 24 6.71 -16.42 -10.14
CA SER A 24 6.59 -15.17 -9.40
C SER A 24 6.22 -14.13 -10.44
N GLU A 25 4.97 -13.69 -10.47
CA GLU A 25 4.58 -12.55 -11.30
C GLU A 25 5.53 -11.40 -10.97
N SER A 26 6.27 -10.91 -11.98
CA SER A 26 7.31 -9.89 -11.80
C SER A 26 6.71 -8.49 -11.81
N ARG A 27 7.30 -7.59 -11.04
CA ARG A 27 7.04 -6.15 -11.12
C ARG A 27 7.96 -5.55 -12.18
N GLU A 28 7.40 -4.97 -13.25
CA GLU A 28 8.16 -4.32 -14.32
C GLU A 28 8.24 -2.80 -14.16
N TYR A 29 7.37 -2.22 -13.34
CA TYR A 29 7.38 -0.79 -13.03
C TYR A 29 8.36 -0.43 -11.90
N ALA A 30 8.92 0.77 -11.97
CA ALA A 30 9.73 1.33 -10.90
C ALA A 30 8.86 1.70 -9.69
N LEU A 31 9.38 1.47 -8.48
CA LEU A 31 8.73 1.97 -7.27
C LEU A 31 8.89 3.50 -7.19
N PRO A 32 7.83 4.22 -6.81
CA PRO A 32 7.89 5.67 -6.72
C PRO A 32 8.63 6.10 -5.44
N ASP A 33 9.32 7.23 -5.50
CA ASP A 33 9.99 7.91 -4.38
C ASP A 33 9.05 8.82 -3.56
N GLY A 34 7.76 8.79 -3.90
CA GLY A 34 6.72 9.52 -3.22
C GLY A 34 5.34 9.05 -3.69
N ILE A 35 4.34 9.27 -2.84
CA ILE A 35 2.95 9.08 -3.22
C ILE A 35 2.16 10.31 -2.85
N CYS A 36 1.24 10.70 -3.73
CA CYS A 36 0.25 11.73 -3.43
C CYS A 36 0.87 13.08 -3.02
N GLY A 37 2.00 13.43 -3.64
CA GLY A 37 2.74 14.67 -3.37
C GLY A 37 3.62 14.64 -2.12
N VAL A 38 3.71 13.49 -1.43
CA VAL A 38 4.52 13.31 -0.23
C VAL A 38 5.65 12.32 -0.54
N ALA A 39 6.89 12.73 -0.30
CA ALA A 39 8.05 11.86 -0.44
C ALA A 39 7.99 10.74 0.61
N VAL A 40 8.21 9.50 0.19
CA VAL A 40 8.27 8.33 1.07
C VAL A 40 9.27 7.34 0.51
N ASP A 41 9.91 6.56 1.38
CA ASP A 41 10.83 5.50 0.95
C ASP A 41 10.06 4.47 0.09
N PRO A 42 10.52 4.17 -1.14
CA PRO A 42 9.94 3.12 -1.98
C PRO A 42 9.69 1.79 -1.27
N ALA A 43 10.54 1.42 -0.31
CA ALA A 43 10.44 0.18 0.46
C ALA A 43 9.21 0.15 1.39
N LEU A 44 8.66 1.30 1.79
CA LEU A 44 7.45 1.37 2.62
C LEU A 44 6.18 1.07 1.82
N ILE A 45 6.18 1.38 0.53
CA ILE A 45 5.02 1.19 -0.34
C ILE A 45 5.09 -0.15 -1.07
N ALA A 46 6.30 -0.64 -1.36
CA ALA A 46 6.52 -1.88 -2.12
C ALA A 46 5.66 -3.09 -1.67
N PRO A 47 5.42 -3.33 -0.36
CA PRO A 47 4.57 -4.46 0.08
C PRO A 47 3.07 -4.27 -0.22
N LEU A 48 2.64 -3.04 -0.49
CA LEU A 48 1.25 -2.70 -0.80
C LEU A 48 0.96 -2.70 -2.31
N LEU A 49 1.98 -2.85 -3.15
CA LEU A 49 1.83 -2.81 -4.61
C LEU A 49 1.98 -4.23 -5.20
N PRO A 50 0.98 -4.72 -5.95
CA PRO A 50 1.04 -6.04 -6.58
C PRO A 50 2.03 -6.05 -7.77
N PRO A 51 2.41 -7.22 -8.28
CA PRO A 51 3.07 -7.33 -9.59
C PRO A 51 2.29 -6.64 -10.71
N GLY A 52 2.97 -6.38 -11.84
CA GLY A 52 2.35 -5.76 -13.00
C GLY A 52 3.33 -4.98 -13.87
N ALA A 53 2.82 -4.47 -14.99
CA ALA A 53 3.62 -3.82 -16.01
C ALA A 53 3.76 -2.31 -15.79
N LYS A 54 2.67 -1.64 -15.36
CA LYS A 54 2.61 -0.18 -15.30
C LYS A 54 1.99 0.31 -13.99
N LEU A 55 2.71 1.20 -13.30
CA LEU A 55 2.19 1.98 -12.18
C LEU A 55 1.84 3.39 -12.64
N GLU A 56 0.67 3.88 -12.26
CA GLU A 56 0.25 5.26 -12.47
C GLU A 56 -0.29 5.85 -11.16
N GLN A 57 -0.16 7.16 -11.01
CA GLN A 57 -0.74 7.91 -9.90
C GLN A 57 -1.67 8.98 -10.46
N SER A 58 -2.88 9.06 -9.93
CA SER A 58 -3.80 10.16 -10.17
C SER A 58 -4.05 10.92 -8.87
N THR A 59 -4.23 12.23 -8.96
CA THR A 59 -4.57 13.08 -7.82
C THR A 59 -5.66 14.03 -8.24
N TYR A 60 -6.70 14.10 -7.43
CA TYR A 60 -7.84 14.98 -7.64
C TYR A 60 -8.34 15.48 -6.29
N ALA A 61 -8.75 16.74 -6.23
CA ALA A 61 -9.43 17.27 -5.04
C ALA A 61 -10.87 16.77 -5.05
N ALA A 62 -11.24 15.90 -4.10
CA ALA A 62 -12.63 15.46 -3.99
C ALA A 62 -13.53 16.61 -3.47
N ARG A 63 -12.96 17.46 -2.59
CA ARG A 63 -13.51 18.68 -2.01
C ARG A 63 -12.33 19.66 -1.75
N PRO A 64 -12.57 20.95 -1.46
CA PRO A 64 -11.53 21.84 -0.96
C PRO A 64 -10.80 21.19 0.23
N HIS A 65 -9.47 21.22 0.23
CA HIS A 65 -8.60 20.67 1.28
C HIS A 65 -8.71 19.14 1.53
N ALA A 66 -9.43 18.42 0.66
CA ALA A 66 -9.56 16.96 0.73
C ALA A 66 -8.92 16.27 -0.51
N PRO A 67 -7.58 16.27 -0.63
CA PRO A 67 -6.93 15.60 -1.76
C PRO A 67 -7.19 14.09 -1.70
N ARG A 68 -7.65 13.55 -2.82
CA ARG A 68 -7.71 12.10 -3.05
C ARG A 68 -6.67 11.71 -4.08
N CYS A 69 -5.99 10.64 -3.80
CA CYS A 69 -4.92 10.10 -4.61
C CYS A 69 -5.12 8.61 -4.79
N GLU A 70 -4.96 8.14 -6.02
CA GLU A 70 -5.12 6.74 -6.37
C GLU A 70 -3.88 6.27 -7.13
N LEU A 71 -3.32 5.16 -6.66
CA LEU A 71 -2.31 4.41 -7.39
C LEU A 71 -3.00 3.28 -8.12
N THR A 72 -2.66 3.11 -9.40
CA THR A 72 -3.15 2.02 -10.23
C THR A 72 -2.00 1.18 -10.76
N VAL A 73 -2.13 -0.14 -10.71
CA VAL A 73 -1.25 -1.08 -11.43
C VAL A 73 -2.07 -1.73 -12.53
N ASP A 74 -1.62 -1.59 -13.76
CA ASP A 74 -2.31 -2.11 -14.96
C ASP A 74 -3.80 -1.71 -14.98
N LYS A 75 -4.06 -0.44 -14.62
CA LYS A 75 -5.39 0.21 -14.54
C LYS A 75 -6.29 -0.27 -13.38
N ASN A 76 -5.81 -1.16 -12.52
CA ASN A 76 -6.52 -1.55 -11.30
C ASN A 76 -6.08 -0.68 -10.13
N THR A 77 -7.00 -0.07 -9.38
CA THR A 77 -6.65 0.68 -8.16
C THR A 77 -6.05 -0.25 -7.12
N VAL A 78 -4.81 0.02 -6.71
CA VAL A 78 -4.08 -0.80 -5.73
C VAL A 78 -3.97 -0.12 -4.36
N LEU A 79 -3.98 1.21 -4.35
CA LEU A 79 -3.92 2.00 -3.12
C LEU A 79 -4.71 3.29 -3.32
N THR A 80 -5.55 3.64 -2.35
CA THR A 80 -6.15 4.97 -2.26
C THR A 80 -5.67 5.65 -1.00
N VAL A 81 -5.27 6.91 -1.15
CA VAL A 81 -4.92 7.80 -0.04
C VAL A 81 -5.86 9.00 -0.07
N LYS A 82 -6.42 9.34 1.07
CA LYS A 82 -7.21 10.55 1.28
C LYS A 82 -6.57 11.37 2.38
N GLY A 83 -6.36 12.65 2.13
CA GLY A 83 -6.11 13.64 3.17
C GLY A 83 -7.35 14.51 3.35
N ASP A 84 -7.59 15.01 4.56
CA ASP A 84 -8.62 16.01 4.83
C ASP A 84 -8.20 16.94 5.97
N VAL A 85 -8.65 18.19 5.92
CA VAL A 85 -8.59 19.13 7.04
C VAL A 85 -10.01 19.46 7.45
N THR A 86 -10.39 19.03 8.65
CA THR A 86 -11.73 19.25 9.20
C THR A 86 -11.71 20.08 10.49
N THR A 87 -12.88 20.36 11.05
CA THR A 87 -13.05 21.10 12.30
C THR A 87 -12.55 20.28 13.49
N ALA A 88 -11.99 20.93 14.51
CA ALA A 88 -11.32 20.26 15.64
C ALA A 88 -12.25 19.46 16.58
N ASP A 89 -13.57 19.61 16.42
CA ASP A 89 -14.63 19.00 17.24
C ASP A 89 -15.27 17.75 16.61
N GLU A 90 -14.99 17.46 15.34
CA GLU A 90 -15.52 16.27 14.67
C GLU A 90 -14.94 14.97 15.26
N ASP A 91 -15.81 14.01 15.59
CA ASP A 91 -15.39 12.65 15.94
C ASP A 91 -15.14 11.82 14.67
N VAL A 92 -13.94 11.97 14.11
CA VAL A 92 -13.56 11.31 12.86
C VAL A 92 -13.55 9.80 13.02
N ILE A 93 -12.93 9.26 14.07
CA ILE A 93 -12.79 7.81 14.28
C ILE A 93 -14.16 7.16 14.51
N GLY A 94 -15.02 7.77 15.32
CA GLY A 94 -16.39 7.30 15.53
C GLY A 94 -17.22 7.39 14.24
N GLY A 95 -17.10 8.49 13.49
CA GLY A 95 -17.81 8.71 12.23
C GLY A 95 -17.51 7.67 11.15
N ILE A 96 -16.30 7.10 11.13
CA ILE A 96 -15.90 6.05 10.19
C ILE A 96 -15.94 4.63 10.79
N GLY A 97 -16.45 4.47 12.01
CA GLY A 97 -16.39 3.21 12.78
C GLY A 97 -16.94 2.00 12.02
N GLN A 98 -18.09 2.14 11.36
CA GLN A 98 -18.67 1.05 10.54
C GLN A 98 -17.74 0.64 9.38
N ARG A 99 -17.06 1.61 8.76
CA ARG A 99 -16.15 1.34 7.65
C ARG A 99 -14.84 0.70 8.12
N LEU A 100 -14.33 1.09 9.29
CA LEU A 100 -13.21 0.41 9.93
C LEU A 100 -13.56 -1.05 10.26
N ALA A 101 -14.72 -1.30 10.86
CA ALA A 101 -15.20 -2.65 11.16
C ALA A 101 -15.40 -3.50 9.90
N SER A 102 -15.94 -2.93 8.81
CA SER A 102 -16.04 -3.63 7.52
C SER A 102 -14.69 -3.87 6.85
N SER A 103 -13.63 -3.16 7.27
CA SER A 103 -12.27 -3.28 6.70
C SER A 103 -11.40 -4.30 7.42
N GLY A 104 -11.94 -5.04 8.41
CA GLY A 104 -11.23 -6.08 9.16
C GLY A 104 -11.36 -5.88 10.67
N ASP A 105 -10.37 -6.37 11.42
CA ASP A 105 -10.33 -6.25 12.89
C ASP A 105 -9.50 -5.02 13.31
N PRO A 106 -10.08 -3.81 13.47
CA PRO A 106 -9.32 -2.58 13.70
C PRO A 106 -8.57 -2.59 15.04
N ALA A 107 -7.26 -2.33 14.99
CA ALA A 107 -6.41 -2.16 16.17
C ALA A 107 -5.87 -0.72 16.25
N GLN A 108 -5.58 -0.24 17.46
CA GLN A 108 -4.91 1.04 17.66
C GLN A 108 -3.44 0.96 17.24
N ILE A 109 -2.94 2.04 16.64
CA ILE A 109 -1.52 2.27 16.36
C ILE A 109 -1.11 3.64 16.92
N ASP A 110 0.18 3.83 17.15
CA ASP A 110 0.75 5.05 17.74
C ASP A 110 1.14 6.06 16.64
N VAL A 111 0.14 6.75 16.09
CA VAL A 111 0.32 7.80 15.07
C VAL A 111 -0.69 8.92 15.31
N GLY A 112 -0.21 10.16 15.38
CA GLY A 112 -1.06 11.33 15.65
C GLY A 112 -1.70 11.28 17.03
N ASP A 113 -2.87 11.91 17.18
CA ASP A 113 -3.67 11.86 18.42
C ASP A 113 -4.52 10.58 18.50
N ALA A 114 -4.97 10.08 17.34
CA ALA A 114 -5.72 8.84 17.24
C ALA A 114 -5.49 8.17 15.89
N ALA A 115 -5.16 6.88 15.92
CA ALA A 115 -5.03 6.10 14.70
C ALA A 115 -5.52 4.66 14.87
N ARG A 116 -5.94 4.06 13.74
CA ARG A 116 -6.38 2.66 13.66
C ARG A 116 -5.82 2.01 12.40
N VAL A 117 -5.49 0.72 12.50
CA VAL A 117 -5.21 -0.16 11.36
C VAL A 117 -6.14 -1.36 11.41
N ALA A 118 -6.91 -1.56 10.34
CA ALA A 118 -7.69 -2.74 10.05
C ALA A 118 -6.99 -3.55 8.94
N ASP A 119 -7.63 -4.61 8.46
CA ASP A 119 -7.02 -5.47 7.46
C ASP A 119 -6.78 -4.71 6.16
N SER A 120 -7.74 -3.92 5.66
CA SER A 120 -7.67 -3.18 4.39
C SER A 120 -7.78 -1.66 4.54
N MET A 121 -7.49 -1.10 5.71
CA MET A 121 -7.57 0.33 5.95
C MET A 121 -6.67 0.75 7.10
N ALA A 122 -6.03 1.91 6.98
CA ALA A 122 -5.45 2.65 8.10
C ALA A 122 -5.99 4.08 8.10
N VAL A 123 -6.17 4.64 9.30
CA VAL A 123 -6.56 6.02 9.51
C VAL A 123 -5.71 6.62 10.62
N ALA A 124 -5.33 7.87 10.48
CA ALA A 124 -4.70 8.66 11.52
C ALA A 124 -5.28 10.08 11.54
N VAL A 125 -5.37 10.64 12.75
CA VAL A 125 -5.94 11.95 13.03
C VAL A 125 -5.03 12.67 14.01
N ALA A 126 -4.79 13.96 13.78
CA ALA A 126 -4.14 14.83 14.74
C ALA A 126 -4.72 16.23 14.67
N ARG A 127 -4.89 16.85 15.83
CA ARG A 127 -5.25 18.26 15.93
C ARG A 127 -4.11 19.13 15.42
N CYS A 128 -4.48 20.26 14.84
CA CYS A 128 -3.55 21.24 14.32
C CYS A 128 -4.24 22.58 14.13
N THR A 129 -3.45 23.61 13.80
CA THR A 129 -3.94 24.90 13.34
C THR A 129 -3.81 24.95 11.83
N TYR A 130 -4.93 25.21 11.14
CA TYR A 130 -4.96 25.40 9.69
C TYR A 130 -5.54 26.78 9.38
N GLU A 131 -4.81 27.58 8.62
CA GLU A 131 -5.22 28.96 8.26
C GLU A 131 -5.66 29.80 9.48
N GLY A 132 -4.98 29.62 10.62
CA GLY A 132 -5.24 30.35 11.87
C GLY A 132 -6.44 29.86 12.68
N LYS A 133 -7.07 28.74 12.29
CA LYS A 133 -8.22 28.16 13.00
C LYS A 133 -7.85 26.81 13.62
N PRO A 134 -8.41 26.48 14.81
CA PRO A 134 -8.35 25.13 15.34
C PRO A 134 -9.00 24.15 14.37
N SER A 135 -8.25 23.13 13.97
CA SER A 135 -8.62 22.11 13.00
C SER A 135 -8.07 20.75 13.42
N GLN A 136 -8.36 19.73 12.62
CA GLN A 136 -7.65 18.46 12.68
C GLN A 136 -7.36 17.98 11.25
N PHE A 137 -6.22 17.32 11.09
CA PHE A 137 -5.80 16.70 9.85
C PHE A 137 -6.05 15.20 9.93
N VAL A 138 -6.62 14.65 8.86
CA VAL A 138 -7.02 13.26 8.73
C VAL A 138 -6.30 12.65 7.53
N VAL A 139 -5.76 11.45 7.70
CA VAL A 139 -5.32 10.63 6.56
C VAL A 139 -6.01 9.28 6.63
N GLU A 140 -6.53 8.83 5.50
CA GLU A 140 -6.98 7.45 5.29
C GLU A 140 -6.15 6.80 4.18
N ILE A 141 -5.64 5.60 4.41
CA ILE A 141 -4.95 4.77 3.42
C ILE A 141 -5.69 3.44 3.33
N TYR A 142 -6.19 3.06 2.15
CA TYR A 142 -6.84 1.77 1.96
C TYR A 142 -6.47 1.13 0.61
N PRO A 143 -5.89 -0.08 0.63
CA PRO A 143 -5.74 -0.91 -0.56
C PRO A 143 -7.04 -1.71 -0.80
N PRO A 144 -7.78 -1.47 -1.91
CA PRO A 144 -9.06 -2.13 -2.16
C PRO A 144 -8.92 -3.60 -2.58
N ILE A 145 -7.72 -4.03 -2.97
CA ILE A 145 -7.44 -5.42 -3.35
C ILE A 145 -7.33 -6.27 -2.09
N LYS A 146 -7.93 -7.47 -2.12
CA LYS A 146 -7.84 -8.43 -1.02
C LYS A 146 -6.38 -8.91 -0.86
N ALA A 147 -5.88 -8.90 0.36
CA ALA A 147 -4.55 -9.43 0.66
C ALA A 147 -4.57 -10.95 0.68
N SER A 148 -3.50 -11.55 0.16
CA SER A 148 -3.13 -12.93 0.43
C SER A 148 -2.57 -13.09 1.85
N ASP A 149 -1.86 -12.08 2.36
CA ASP A 149 -1.28 -12.02 3.70
C ASP A 149 -1.78 -10.77 4.45
N VAL A 150 -2.78 -10.96 5.31
CA VAL A 150 -3.39 -9.87 6.09
C VAL A 150 -2.42 -9.32 7.15
N PRO A 151 -1.73 -10.14 7.98
CA PRO A 151 -0.72 -9.64 8.91
C PRO A 151 0.34 -8.76 8.26
N ALA A 152 0.93 -9.22 7.14
CA ALA A 152 1.95 -8.44 6.43
C ALA A 152 1.41 -7.12 5.89
N ARG A 153 0.15 -7.12 5.38
CA ARG A 153 -0.50 -5.88 4.92
C ARG A 153 -0.74 -4.89 6.06
N ARG A 154 -1.16 -5.36 7.23
CA ARG A 154 -1.37 -4.51 8.42
C ARG A 154 -0.07 -3.88 8.90
N GLU A 155 1.01 -4.66 8.90
CA GLU A 155 2.34 -4.15 9.23
C GLU A 155 2.80 -3.08 8.22
N ALA A 156 2.63 -3.34 6.92
CA ALA A 156 2.96 -2.38 5.87
C ALA A 156 2.15 -1.09 5.97
N LEU A 157 0.84 -1.18 6.20
CA LEU A 157 -0.03 -0.02 6.43
C LEU A 157 0.40 0.78 7.66
N THR A 158 0.77 0.11 8.74
CA THR A 158 1.23 0.76 9.98
C THR A 158 2.52 1.52 9.74
N ARG A 159 3.53 0.89 9.11
CA ARG A 159 4.81 1.54 8.79
C ARG A 159 4.63 2.72 7.86
N LEU A 160 3.81 2.56 6.81
CA LEU A 160 3.52 3.64 5.88
C LEU A 160 2.83 4.81 6.59
N MET A 161 1.79 4.54 7.39
CA MET A 161 1.05 5.58 8.11
C MET A 161 1.95 6.37 9.08
N THR A 162 2.87 5.67 9.77
CA THR A 162 3.83 6.28 10.72
C THR A 162 4.70 7.36 10.05
N VAL A 163 5.10 7.14 8.81
CA VAL A 163 5.96 8.07 8.06
C VAL A 163 5.15 9.07 7.25
N TYR A 164 4.11 8.60 6.55
CA TYR A 164 3.32 9.40 5.64
C TYR A 164 2.49 10.46 6.37
N PHE A 165 1.84 10.11 7.49
CA PHE A 165 0.94 11.01 8.20
C PHE A 165 1.59 12.35 8.59
N PRO A 166 2.70 12.37 9.36
CA PRO A 166 3.33 13.65 9.74
C PRO A 166 3.89 14.42 8.54
N ALA A 167 4.38 13.71 7.51
CA ALA A 167 4.88 14.35 6.29
C ALA A 167 3.76 15.01 5.48
N ALA A 168 2.61 14.34 5.35
CA ALA A 168 1.41 14.87 4.70
C ALA A 168 0.84 16.06 5.48
N GLN A 169 0.77 15.96 6.81
CA GLN A 169 0.31 17.04 7.69
C GLN A 169 1.13 18.31 7.50
N LYS A 170 2.46 18.16 7.43
CA LYS A 170 3.38 19.27 7.13
C LYS A 170 3.18 19.83 5.72
N ALA A 171 3.00 18.96 4.72
CA ALA A 171 2.84 19.37 3.33
C ALA A 171 1.57 20.20 3.11
N VAL A 172 0.48 19.91 3.83
CA VAL A 172 -0.75 20.70 3.77
C VAL A 172 -0.70 21.96 4.64
N GLY A 173 0.33 22.13 5.48
CA GLY A 173 0.46 23.30 6.36
C GLY A 173 -0.45 23.27 7.59
N CYS A 174 -0.94 22.10 8.01
CA CYS A 174 -1.68 21.97 9.26
C CYS A 174 -0.67 21.84 10.41
N ALA A 175 -0.24 22.97 10.95
CA ALA A 175 0.81 23.04 11.96
C ALA A 175 0.30 22.57 13.33
N SER A 176 1.05 21.66 13.96
CA SER A 176 0.82 21.20 15.34
C SER A 176 1.22 22.26 16.37
#